data_AF-A0A2E0ZKC8-F1
#
_entry.id   AF-A0A2E0ZKC8-F1
#
_cell.length_a   1.000
_cell.length_b   1.000
_cell.length_c   1.000
_cell.angle_alpha   90.00
_cell.angle_beta   90.00
_cell.angle_gamma   90.00
#
_symmetry.space_group_name_H-M   'P 1'
#
loop_
_entity.id
_entity.type
_entity.pdbx_description
1 polymer ?
#
loop_
_entity_poly.entity_id
_entity_poly.type
_entity_poly.pdbx_seq_one_letter_code
_entity_poly.pdbx_strand_id
1 'polypeptide(L)'
;MFLIISSKFMQSSLDEKATDIGRARLKRWFEPILDDPGWRSNLVDAQAEQLLAWGLAQVEQTAVRTQTLPDEDANPVLEKDSTAVRLIMAGVNDLIGTIGQPPAFDLVDDTMTRVLKNLRWLTNQPLRPENLRRVNQFNQARKAEDRDAAFQHLLALIQMDAA
;
A
#
# COMPACT_ATOMS: atom_id res chain seq x y z
N MET A 1 -3.12 -27.06 -44.28
CA MET A 1 -2.60 -27.16 -42.91
C MET A 1 -1.92 -25.84 -42.56
N PHE A 2 -2.68 -24.83 -42.14
CA PHE A 2 -2.15 -23.54 -41.68
C PHE A 2 -3.18 -22.95 -40.73
N LEU A 3 -2.98 -23.08 -39.41
CA LEU A 3 -3.77 -22.40 -38.36
C LEU A 3 -3.13 -22.67 -36.98
N ILE A 4 -1.84 -22.37 -36.81
CA ILE A 4 -1.20 -22.36 -35.47
C ILE A 4 -0.41 -21.07 -35.21
N ILE A 5 -0.06 -20.29 -36.26
CA ILE A 5 0.78 -19.09 -36.13
C ILE A 5 0.00 -17.88 -35.56
N SER A 6 -1.32 -17.78 -35.77
CA SER A 6 -2.12 -16.63 -35.30
C SER A 6 -2.29 -16.55 -33.78
N SER A 7 -2.34 -17.68 -33.08
CA SER A 7 -2.63 -17.68 -31.63
C SER A 7 -1.47 -17.10 -30.82
N LYS A 8 -0.22 -17.49 -31.12
CA LYS A 8 0.97 -16.95 -30.42
C LYS A 8 1.20 -15.46 -30.68
N PHE A 9 0.92 -14.99 -31.91
CA PHE A 9 1.12 -13.59 -32.28
C PHE A 9 0.04 -12.68 -31.67
N MET A 10 -1.22 -13.14 -31.61
CA MET A 10 -2.27 -12.44 -30.88
C MET A 10 -2.04 -12.46 -29.36
N GLN A 11 -1.57 -13.57 -28.80
CA GLN A 11 -1.23 -13.66 -27.37
C GLN A 11 -0.12 -12.65 -27.01
N SER A 12 0.95 -12.59 -27.82
CA SER A 12 2.05 -11.64 -27.61
C SER A 12 1.61 -10.18 -27.73
N SER A 13 0.72 -9.85 -28.68
CA SER A 13 0.20 -8.49 -28.83
C SER A 13 -0.80 -8.11 -27.72
N LEU A 14 -1.53 -9.09 -27.18
CA LEU A 14 -2.43 -8.89 -26.05
C LEU A 14 -1.65 -8.70 -24.74
N ASP A 15 -0.56 -9.46 -24.54
CA ASP A 15 0.31 -9.32 -23.37
C ASP A 15 1.06 -7.97 -23.37
N GLU A 16 1.50 -7.50 -24.54
CA GLU A 16 2.15 -6.19 -24.70
C GLU A 16 1.16 -5.04 -24.41
N LYS A 17 -0.06 -5.10 -24.96
CA LYS A 17 -1.11 -4.12 -24.68
C LYS A 17 -1.57 -4.13 -23.22
N ALA A 18 -1.70 -5.31 -22.61
CA ALA A 18 -2.05 -5.43 -21.20
C ALA A 18 -0.96 -4.80 -20.30
N THR A 19 0.31 -4.98 -20.67
CA THR A 19 1.45 -4.36 -19.98
C THR A 19 1.43 -2.83 -20.11
N ASP A 20 1.09 -2.29 -21.29
CA ASP A 20 0.97 -0.85 -21.51
C ASP A 20 -0.19 -0.22 -20.74
N ILE A 21 -1.35 -0.89 -20.70
CA ILE A 21 -2.53 -0.46 -19.92
C ILE A 21 -2.20 -0.46 -18.42
N GLY A 22 -1.56 -1.52 -17.93
CA GLY A 22 -1.10 -1.62 -16.55
C GLY A 22 -0.18 -0.46 -16.17
N ARG A 23 0.82 -0.15 -17.02
CA ARG A 23 1.75 0.97 -16.79
C ARG A 23 1.05 2.33 -16.79
N ALA A 24 0.13 2.55 -17.74
CA ALA A 24 -0.63 3.79 -17.80
C ALA A 24 -1.50 4.00 -16.55
N ARG A 25 -2.13 2.93 -16.06
CA ARG A 25 -2.92 2.94 -14.82
C ARG A 25 -2.04 3.18 -13.60
N LEU A 26 -0.91 2.49 -13.49
CA LEU A 26 0.05 2.71 -12.40
C LEU A 26 0.46 4.17 -12.31
N LYS A 27 0.86 4.78 -13.44
CA LYS A 27 1.24 6.19 -13.49
C LYS A 27 0.10 7.09 -12.99
N ARG A 28 -1.10 6.94 -13.57
CA ARG A 28 -2.28 7.77 -13.26
C ARG A 28 -2.67 7.73 -11.78
N TRP A 29 -2.56 6.56 -11.15
CA TRP A 29 -3.07 6.36 -9.80
C TRP A 29 -1.99 6.49 -8.71
N PHE A 30 -0.71 6.40 -9.08
CA PHE A 30 0.39 6.57 -8.15
C PHE A 30 0.97 8.00 -8.13
N GLU A 31 0.94 8.75 -9.24
CA GLU A 31 1.40 10.15 -9.27
C GLU A 31 0.76 11.02 -8.15
N PRO A 32 -0.56 10.96 -7.90
CA PRO A 32 -1.17 11.75 -6.82
C PRO A 32 -0.64 11.41 -5.42
N ILE A 33 -0.13 10.20 -5.21
CA ILE A 33 0.48 9.79 -3.94
C ILE A 33 1.88 10.40 -3.80
N LEU A 34 2.64 10.49 -4.90
CA LEU A 34 3.96 11.10 -4.93
C LEU A 34 3.91 12.62 -4.73
N ASP A 35 2.89 13.27 -5.27
CA ASP A 35 2.71 14.73 -5.21
C ASP A 35 2.28 15.22 -3.82
N ASP A 36 1.79 14.33 -2.95
CA ASP A 36 1.41 14.66 -1.57
C ASP A 36 2.61 14.49 -0.63
N PRO A 37 3.23 15.55 -0.09
CA PRO A 37 4.34 15.41 0.84
C PRO A 37 3.92 14.85 2.22
N GLY A 38 2.61 14.80 2.52
CA GLY A 38 2.08 14.43 3.82
C GLY A 38 2.48 13.03 4.28
N TRP A 39 2.67 12.08 3.36
CA TRP A 39 2.96 10.69 3.70
C TRP A 39 4.41 10.43 4.18
N ARG A 40 5.32 11.41 4.08
CA ARG A 40 6.74 11.21 4.43
C ARG A 40 7.32 12.23 5.41
N SER A 41 6.52 13.18 5.88
CA SER A 41 6.96 14.33 6.69
C SER A 41 7.68 13.97 8.01
N ASN A 42 7.36 12.81 8.60
CA ASN A 42 7.94 12.31 9.85
C ASN A 42 8.96 11.18 9.64
N LEU A 43 9.18 10.75 8.39
CA LEU A 43 10.05 9.63 8.04
C LEU A 43 11.44 10.14 7.66
N VAL A 44 12.47 9.36 7.99
CA VAL A 44 13.79 9.53 7.37
C VAL A 44 13.79 8.91 5.97
N ASP A 45 14.71 9.31 5.11
CA ASP A 45 14.75 8.90 3.70
C ASP A 45 14.65 7.38 3.52
N ALA A 46 15.45 6.60 4.27
CA ALA A 46 15.43 5.14 4.17
C ALA A 46 14.08 4.50 4.57
N GLN A 47 13.33 5.13 5.48
CA GLN A 47 11.99 4.68 5.87
C GLN A 47 10.95 5.10 4.81
N ALA A 48 11.07 6.32 4.30
CA ALA A 48 10.22 6.83 3.22
C ALA A 48 10.36 5.98 1.95
N GLU A 49 11.59 5.60 1.57
CA GLU A 49 11.85 4.71 0.43
C GLU A 49 11.19 3.32 0.60
N GLN A 50 11.31 2.71 1.78
CA GLN A 50 10.67 1.41 2.06
C GLN A 50 9.14 1.49 2.01
N LEU A 51 8.57 2.56 2.58
CA LEU A 51 7.12 2.76 2.57
C LEU A 51 6.61 3.06 1.16
N LEU A 52 7.38 3.82 0.38
CA LEU A 52 7.08 4.11 -1.02
C LEU A 52 7.12 2.84 -1.88
N ALA A 53 8.15 2.00 -1.70
CA ALA A 53 8.26 0.72 -2.39
C ALA A 53 7.07 -0.19 -2.10
N TRP A 54 6.62 -0.24 -0.84
CA TRP A 54 5.39 -0.95 -0.49
C TRP A 54 4.17 -0.36 -1.21
N GLY A 55 3.97 0.96 -1.15
CA GLY A 55 2.82 1.61 -1.78
C GLY A 55 2.76 1.39 -3.30
N LEU A 56 3.91 1.48 -3.97
CA LEU A 56 4.04 1.22 -5.39
C LEU A 56 3.64 -0.21 -5.74
N ALA A 57 4.15 -1.20 -4.99
CA ALA A 57 3.83 -2.60 -5.20
C ALA A 57 2.33 -2.89 -5.07
N GLN A 58 1.63 -2.21 -4.14
CA GLN A 58 0.18 -2.38 -3.98
C GLN A 58 -0.60 -1.81 -5.19
N VAL A 59 -0.27 -0.59 -5.63
CA VAL A 59 -0.95 0.02 -6.79
C VAL A 59 -0.64 -0.74 -8.07
N GLU A 60 0.59 -1.23 -8.23
CA GLU A 60 0.99 -2.09 -9.35
C GLU A 60 0.19 -3.40 -9.35
N GLN A 61 0.04 -4.06 -8.20
CA GLN A 61 -0.77 -5.28 -8.11
C GLN A 61 -2.23 -5.02 -8.53
N THR A 62 -2.82 -3.90 -8.13
CA THR A 62 -4.19 -3.54 -8.55
C THR A 62 -4.25 -3.20 -10.04
N ALA A 63 -3.25 -2.50 -10.58
CA ALA A 63 -3.17 -2.21 -12.02
C ALA A 63 -3.10 -3.50 -12.85
N VAL A 64 -2.26 -4.46 -12.44
CA VAL A 64 -2.17 -5.78 -13.08
C VAL A 64 -3.47 -6.57 -12.94
N ARG A 65 -4.06 -6.63 -11.74
CA ARG A 65 -5.33 -7.35 -11.49
C ARG A 65 -6.48 -6.82 -12.35
N THR A 66 -6.48 -5.52 -12.64
CA THR A 66 -7.54 -4.87 -13.41
C THR A 66 -7.23 -4.77 -14.90
N GLN A 67 -6.03 -5.10 -15.37
CA GLN A 67 -5.55 -4.77 -16.73
C GLN A 67 -6.43 -5.29 -17.88
N THR A 68 -7.20 -6.35 -17.64
CA THR A 68 -8.12 -6.96 -18.61
C THR A 68 -9.55 -6.43 -18.53
N LEU A 69 -9.86 -5.62 -17.51
CA LEU A 69 -11.17 -4.99 -17.31
C LEU A 69 -11.29 -3.70 -18.14
N PRO A 70 -12.49 -3.39 -18.67
CA PRO A 70 -12.75 -2.07 -19.24
C PRO A 70 -12.58 -0.98 -18.17
N ASP A 71 -12.29 0.25 -18.60
CA ASP A 71 -11.97 1.35 -17.69
C ASP A 71 -13.11 1.68 -16.71
N GLU A 72 -14.36 1.50 -17.12
CA GLU A 72 -15.54 1.72 -16.25
C GLU A 72 -15.57 0.79 -15.03
N ASP A 73 -15.09 -0.44 -15.18
CA ASP A 73 -15.01 -1.43 -14.11
C ASP A 73 -13.67 -1.35 -13.35
N ALA A 74 -12.59 -1.01 -14.05
CA ALA A 74 -11.25 -0.92 -13.47
C ALA A 74 -11.08 0.32 -12.58
N ASN A 75 -11.60 1.47 -13.01
CA ASN A 75 -11.38 2.75 -12.32
C ASN A 75 -11.88 2.75 -10.87
N PRO A 76 -13.09 2.25 -10.53
CA PRO A 76 -13.54 2.18 -9.15
C PRO A 76 -12.62 1.35 -8.26
N VAL A 77 -12.08 0.23 -8.78
CA VAL A 77 -11.15 -0.64 -8.03
C VAL A 77 -9.82 0.06 -7.81
N LEU A 78 -9.28 0.70 -8.86
CA LEU A 78 -8.03 1.46 -8.78
C LEU A 78 -8.14 2.65 -7.83
N GLU A 79 -9.22 3.40 -7.91
CA GLU A 79 -9.49 4.54 -7.02
C GLU A 79 -9.56 4.10 -5.56
N LYS A 80 -10.35 3.05 -5.30
CA LYS A 80 -10.54 2.48 -3.97
C LYS A 80 -9.22 2.02 -3.36
N ASP A 81 -8.46 1.20 -4.09
CA ASP A 81 -7.22 0.63 -3.58
C ASP A 81 -6.11 1.69 -3.45
N SER A 82 -5.97 2.60 -4.41
CA SER A 82 -4.96 3.68 -4.35
C SER A 82 -5.26 4.66 -3.23
N THR A 83 -6.54 4.94 -2.97
CA THR A 83 -6.96 5.73 -1.81
C THR A 83 -6.60 5.03 -0.50
N ALA A 84 -6.84 3.72 -0.41
CA ALA A 84 -6.47 2.94 0.77
C ALA A 84 -4.94 2.95 1.00
N VAL A 85 -4.13 2.76 -0.06
CA VAL A 85 -2.67 2.85 -0.01
C VAL A 85 -2.22 4.21 0.53
N ARG A 86 -2.72 5.31 -0.05
CA ARG A 86 -2.40 6.67 0.40
C ARG A 86 -2.71 6.87 1.89
N LEU A 87 -3.89 6.46 2.34
CA LEU A 87 -4.31 6.61 3.74
C LEU A 87 -3.49 5.74 4.69
N ILE A 88 -3.05 4.56 4.26
CA ILE A 88 -2.15 3.72 5.05
C ILE A 88 -0.78 4.37 5.18
N MET A 89 -0.20 4.88 4.08
CA MET A 89 1.10 5.54 4.10
C MET A 89 1.08 6.78 5.01
N ALA A 90 0.06 7.62 4.88
CA ALA A 90 -0.15 8.77 5.76
C ALA A 90 -0.32 8.34 7.23
N GLY A 91 -1.10 7.29 7.51
CA GLY A 91 -1.27 6.78 8.88
C GLY A 91 0.03 6.23 9.48
N VAL A 92 0.88 5.56 8.70
CA VAL A 92 2.22 5.11 9.15
C VAL A 92 3.09 6.31 9.50
N ASN A 93 3.11 7.34 8.64
CA ASN A 93 3.83 8.57 8.90
C ASN A 93 3.37 9.28 10.19
N ASP A 94 2.06 9.38 10.39
CA ASP A 94 1.48 10.00 11.58
C ASP A 94 1.85 9.22 12.84
N LEU A 95 1.79 7.89 12.80
CA LEU A 95 2.19 7.02 13.91
C LEU A 95 3.67 7.20 14.28
N ILE A 96 4.56 7.35 13.30
CA ILE A 96 5.98 7.66 13.53
C ILE A 96 6.16 9.08 14.12
N GLY A 97 5.33 10.03 13.70
CA GLY A 97 5.28 11.39 14.27
C GLY A 97 4.94 11.42 15.76
N THR A 98 4.29 10.38 16.30
CA THR A 98 3.89 10.31 17.72
C THR A 98 5.00 9.86 18.68
N ILE A 99 6.15 9.43 18.16
CA ILE A 99 7.26 8.94 19.00
C ILE A 99 7.99 10.12 19.64
N GLY A 100 8.20 10.05 20.96
CA GLY A 100 8.78 11.15 21.76
C GLY A 100 7.80 12.30 22.03
N GLN A 101 6.54 12.19 21.59
CA GLN A 101 5.50 13.16 21.90
C GLN A 101 4.77 12.79 23.20
N PRO A 102 4.26 13.80 23.95
CA PRO A 102 3.39 13.54 25.08
C PRO A 102 2.22 12.63 24.68
N PRO A 103 1.76 11.73 25.55
CA PRO A 103 0.75 10.76 25.21
C PRO A 103 -0.62 11.43 24.99
N ALA A 104 -0.90 11.81 23.74
CA ALA A 104 -2.27 11.97 23.25
C ALA A 104 -2.81 10.58 22.92
N PHE A 105 -3.20 9.82 23.96
CA PHE A 105 -3.56 8.40 23.85
C PHE A 105 -4.61 8.14 22.76
N ASP A 106 -5.63 9.00 22.64
CA ASP A 106 -6.70 8.83 21.66
C ASP A 106 -6.19 8.89 20.20
N LEU A 107 -5.18 9.72 19.92
CA LEU A 107 -4.70 9.92 18.55
C LEU A 107 -3.98 8.68 17.98
N VAL A 108 -3.23 7.97 18.82
CA VAL A 108 -2.46 6.79 18.38
C VAL A 108 -3.41 5.63 18.07
N ASP A 109 -4.35 5.36 18.98
CA ASP A 109 -5.30 4.27 18.82
C ASP A 109 -6.26 4.53 17.66
N ASP A 110 -6.71 5.79 17.47
CA ASP A 110 -7.53 6.19 16.33
C ASP A 110 -6.79 6.06 15.00
N THR A 111 -5.51 6.44 14.96
CA THR A 111 -4.69 6.35 13.75
C THR A 111 -4.40 4.89 13.41
N MET A 112 -4.03 4.08 14.41
CA MET A 112 -3.85 2.64 14.24
C MET A 112 -5.14 1.96 13.75
N THR A 113 -6.29 2.31 14.33
CA THR A 113 -7.60 1.80 13.91
C THR A 113 -7.89 2.14 12.44
N ARG A 114 -7.59 3.37 12.01
CA ARG A 114 -7.73 3.79 10.61
C ARG A 114 -6.81 3.01 9.67
N VAL A 115 -5.54 2.82 10.03
CA VAL A 115 -4.58 2.02 9.26
C VAL A 115 -5.10 0.58 9.08
N LEU A 116 -5.52 -0.07 10.16
CA LEU A 116 -6.05 -1.44 10.11
C LEU A 116 -7.34 -1.56 9.29
N LYS A 117 -8.25 -0.58 9.38
CA LYS A 117 -9.47 -0.53 8.56
C LYS A 117 -9.14 -0.42 7.07
N ASN A 118 -8.20 0.45 6.72
CA ASN A 118 -7.78 0.63 5.33
C ASN A 118 -7.01 -0.60 4.80
N LEU A 119 -6.21 -1.25 5.64
CA LEU A 119 -5.53 -2.50 5.28
C LEU A 119 -6.52 -3.62 4.98
N ARG A 120 -7.57 -3.75 5.81
CA ARG A 120 -8.69 -4.68 5.55
C ARG A 120 -9.40 -4.32 4.24
N TRP A 121 -9.58 -3.04 3.96
CA TRP A 121 -10.25 -2.60 2.73
C TRP A 121 -9.41 -2.88 1.47
N LEU A 122 -8.09 -2.66 1.55
CA LEU A 122 -7.14 -2.93 0.48
C LEU A 122 -7.04 -4.42 0.16
N THR A 123 -6.85 -5.24 1.21
CA THR A 123 -6.65 -6.70 1.06
C THR A 123 -7.95 -7.47 0.88
N ASN A 124 -9.09 -6.90 1.28
CA ASN A 124 -10.37 -7.60 1.42
C ASN A 124 -10.27 -8.85 2.31
N GLN A 125 -9.34 -8.86 3.28
CA GLN A 125 -9.10 -9.96 4.21
C GLN A 125 -9.33 -9.51 5.66
N PRO A 126 -9.85 -10.39 6.55
CA PRO A 126 -9.95 -10.07 7.95
C PRO A 126 -8.56 -9.82 8.56
N LEU A 127 -8.53 -9.02 9.64
CA LEU A 127 -7.31 -8.85 10.43
C LEU A 127 -6.91 -10.19 11.03
N ARG A 128 -5.65 -10.58 10.84
CA ARG A 128 -5.08 -11.81 11.40
C ARG A 128 -4.67 -11.56 12.86
N PRO A 129 -4.60 -12.59 13.71
CA PRO A 129 -4.10 -12.46 15.10
C PRO A 129 -2.70 -11.83 15.17
N GLU A 130 -1.89 -12.09 14.15
CA GLU A 130 -0.56 -11.52 13.97
C GLU A 130 -0.57 -9.98 13.92
N ASN A 131 -1.63 -9.34 13.40
CA ASN A 131 -1.76 -7.88 13.41
C ASN A 131 -1.73 -7.32 14.84
N LEU A 132 -2.40 -7.97 15.80
CA LEU A 132 -2.38 -7.54 17.20
C LEU A 132 -0.98 -7.62 17.81
N ARG A 133 -0.22 -8.66 17.45
CA ARG A 133 1.18 -8.80 17.87
C ARG A 133 2.01 -7.63 17.36
N ARG A 134 1.89 -7.26 16.08
CA ARG A 134 2.61 -6.14 15.47
C ARG A 134 2.22 -4.79 16.08
N VAL A 135 0.94 -4.57 16.36
CA VAL A 135 0.45 -3.36 17.06
C VAL A 135 1.08 -3.26 18.45
N ASN A 136 1.13 -4.35 19.21
CA ASN A 136 1.77 -4.38 20.52
C ASN A 136 3.28 -4.10 20.44
N GLN A 137 3.97 -4.67 19.44
CA GLN A 137 5.40 -4.43 19.21
C GLN A 137 5.68 -2.97 18.84
N PHE A 138 4.88 -2.37 17.97
CA PHE A 138 4.94 -0.94 17.67
C PHE A 138 4.77 -0.10 18.96
N ASN A 139 3.76 -0.39 19.77
CA ASN A 139 3.50 0.33 21.01
C ASN A 139 4.65 0.21 22.03
N GLN A 140 5.33 -0.94 22.08
CA GLN A 140 6.53 -1.13 22.91
C GLN A 140 7.71 -0.30 22.39
N ALA A 141 8.01 -0.37 21.10
CA ALA A 141 9.09 0.41 20.47
C ALA A 141 8.85 1.91 20.61
N ARG A 142 7.61 2.38 20.42
CA ARG A 142 7.20 3.78 20.64
C ARG A 142 7.48 4.24 22.07
N LYS A 143 7.13 3.42 23.08
CA LYS A 143 7.40 3.73 24.49
C LYS A 143 8.89 3.77 24.82
N ALA A 144 9.70 2.97 24.11
CA ALA A 144 11.15 2.98 24.21
C ALA A 144 11.80 4.09 23.35
N GLU A 145 11.01 4.90 22.65
CA GLU A 145 11.45 5.90 21.68
C GLU A 145 12.34 5.35 20.55
N ASP A 146 12.25 4.04 20.29
CA ASP A 146 12.96 3.37 19.21
C ASP A 146 12.18 3.55 17.90
N ARG A 147 12.51 4.64 17.19
CA ARG A 147 11.85 5.01 15.93
C ARG A 147 12.02 3.98 14.83
N ASP A 148 13.19 3.37 14.72
CA ASP A 148 13.48 2.40 13.67
C ASP A 148 12.75 1.09 13.93
N ALA A 149 12.77 0.56 15.16
CA ALA A 149 12.00 -0.62 15.49
C ALA A 149 10.49 -0.38 15.34
N ALA A 150 10.00 0.80 15.76
CA ALA A 150 8.59 1.17 15.59
C ALA A 150 8.20 1.18 14.10
N PHE A 151 9.02 1.77 13.23
CA PHE A 151 8.80 1.74 11.78
C PHE A 151 8.79 0.32 11.23
N GLN A 152 9.77 -0.51 11.58
CA GLN A 152 9.84 -1.90 11.10
C GLN A 152 8.62 -2.72 11.54
N HIS A 153 8.06 -2.47 12.73
CA HIS A 153 6.83 -3.11 13.17
C HIS A 153 5.59 -2.64 12.40
N LEU A 154 5.52 -1.34 12.05
CA LEU A 154 4.46 -0.81 11.18
C LEU A 154 4.58 -1.31 9.75
N LEU A 155 5.80 -1.38 9.21
CA LEU A 155 6.06 -1.90 7.87
C LEU A 155 5.67 -3.39 7.79
N ALA A 156 6.08 -4.19 8.78
CA ALA A 156 5.68 -5.60 8.87
C ALA A 156 4.16 -5.78 9.07
N LEU A 157 3.49 -4.82 9.71
CA LEU A 157 2.03 -4.84 9.85
C LEU A 157 1.32 -4.68 8.49
N ILE A 158 1.85 -3.84 7.59
CA ILE A 158 1.22 -3.54 6.29
C ILE A 158 1.73 -4.45 5.16
N GLN A 159 2.89 -5.08 5.31
CA GLN A 159 3.49 -5.98 4.32
C GLN A 159 2.87 -7.38 4.28
N MET A 160 1.79 -7.64 5.03
CA MET A 160 1.21 -8.99 5.21
C MET A 160 1.33 -9.86 3.95
N ASP A 161 2.10 -10.95 4.07
CA ASP A 161 2.39 -11.85 2.96
C ASP A 161 1.08 -12.20 2.22
N ALA A 162 1.03 -11.81 0.95
CA ALA A 162 0.14 -12.38 -0.04
C ALA A 162 0.59 -13.85 -0.22
N ALA A 163 0.21 -14.69 0.73
CA ALA A 163 0.31 -16.14 0.62
C ALA A 163 -0.74 -16.65 -0.37
#